data_AF-A0A2G2XTU6-F1
#
_entry.id   AF-A0A2G2XTU6-F1
#
_cell.length_a   1.000
_cell.length_b   1.000
_cell.length_c   1.000
_cell.angle_alpha   90.00
_cell.angle_beta   90.00
_cell.angle_gamma   90.00
#
_symmetry.space_group_name_H-M   'P 1'
#
loop_
_entity.id
_entity.type
_entity.pdbx_description
1 polymer ?
#
loop_
_entity_poly.entity_id
_entity_poly.type
_entity_poly.pdbx_seq_one_letter_code
_entity_poly.pdbx_strand_id
1 'polypeptide(L)'
;MLSLLRSTKGGTFDMNDEAELENMLQRSLKGKRYLIVLDDMWKTEAWDTVKLCFLSENKGSGILLTTRNTEVAHYAGTKNSLPMSFMDQDESWTLFKSEALPYEFETIGYQIADKCHGLPLTIVVVAGLLKSKRTIEDWESVAKDVKSFVTNDPYERDDN
;
A
#
# COMPACT_ATOMS: atom_id res chain seq x y z
N MET A 1 -13.86 4.08 -13.08
CA MET A 1 -14.09 3.52 -14.43
C MET A 1 -13.36 4.29 -15.53
N LEU A 2 -13.50 5.62 -15.61
CA LEU A 2 -12.78 6.46 -16.60
C LEU A 2 -11.26 6.22 -16.63
N SER A 3 -10.61 6.13 -15.46
CA SER A 3 -9.18 5.84 -15.35
C SER A 3 -8.80 4.49 -15.96
N LEU A 4 -9.57 3.43 -15.67
CA LEU A 4 -9.38 2.10 -16.26
C LEU A 4 -9.57 2.13 -17.77
N LEU A 5 -10.62 2.80 -18.27
CA LEU A 5 -10.86 2.90 -19.70
C LEU A 5 -9.72 3.61 -20.43
N ARG A 6 -9.22 4.73 -19.88
CA ARG A 6 -8.04 5.44 -20.39
C ARG A 6 -6.82 4.53 -20.45
N SER A 7 -6.58 3.74 -19.41
CA SER A 7 -5.49 2.77 -19.36
C SER A 7 -5.62 1.68 -20.44
N THR A 8 -6.85 1.23 -20.76
CA THR A 8 -7.06 0.15 -21.76
C THR A 8 -7.05 0.60 -23.22
N LYS A 9 -7.49 1.83 -23.54
CA LYS A 9 -7.68 2.28 -24.93
C LYS A 9 -6.74 3.41 -25.38
N GLY A 10 -6.12 4.16 -24.47
CA GLY A 10 -5.41 5.40 -24.79
C GLY A 10 -6.33 6.51 -25.32
N GLY A 11 -6.17 7.74 -24.84
CA GLY A 11 -6.95 8.91 -25.29
C GLY A 11 -7.81 9.58 -24.21
N THR A 12 -8.31 10.78 -24.53
CA THR A 12 -9.19 11.59 -23.67
C THR A 12 -10.65 11.25 -23.95
N PHE A 13 -11.32 10.67 -22.96
CA PHE A 13 -12.76 10.45 -22.96
C PHE A 13 -13.39 11.48 -22.01
N ASP A 14 -14.26 12.34 -22.56
CA ASP A 14 -15.18 13.18 -21.80
C ASP A 14 -16.55 12.52 -21.84
N MET A 15 -16.78 11.62 -20.89
CA MET A 15 -18.03 10.88 -20.75
C MET A 15 -18.44 10.89 -19.29
N ASN A 16 -19.66 11.38 -19.03
CA ASN A 16 -20.27 11.44 -17.71
C ASN A 16 -21.29 10.31 -17.45
N ASP A 17 -21.53 9.44 -18.44
CA ASP A 17 -22.45 8.32 -18.29
C ASP A 17 -21.69 7.06 -17.87
N GLU A 18 -21.96 6.59 -16.64
CA GLU A 18 -21.36 5.38 -16.07
C GLU A 18 -21.69 4.11 -16.84
N ALA A 19 -22.90 4.00 -17.40
CA ALA A 19 -23.33 2.82 -18.16
C ALA A 19 -22.62 2.74 -19.52
N GLU A 20 -22.33 3.88 -20.14
CA GLU A 20 -21.53 3.94 -21.36
C GLU A 20 -20.08 3.54 -21.08
N LEU A 21 -19.50 4.04 -19.97
CA LEU A 21 -18.15 3.70 -19.53
C LEU A 21 -17.98 2.20 -19.24
N GLU A 22 -18.94 1.61 -18.54
CA GLU A 22 -18.99 0.17 -18.27
C GLU A 22 -18.99 -0.62 -19.59
N ASN A 23 -19.90 -0.30 -20.50
CA ASN A 23 -20.01 -0.97 -21.80
C ASN A 23 -18.71 -0.87 -22.61
N MET A 24 -18.07 0.30 -22.62
CA MET A 24 -16.82 0.51 -23.34
C MET A 24 -15.68 -0.31 -22.74
N LEU A 25 -15.61 -0.40 -21.41
CA LEU A 25 -14.60 -1.16 -20.70
C LEU A 25 -14.81 -2.66 -20.89
N GLN A 26 -16.04 -3.16 -20.77
CA GLN A 26 -16.36 -4.55 -21.07
C GLN A 26 -15.96 -4.92 -22.50
N ARG A 27 -16.29 -4.07 -23.49
CA ARG A 27 -15.89 -4.27 -24.89
C ARG A 27 -14.38 -4.24 -25.09
N SER A 28 -13.64 -3.41 -24.34
CA SER A 28 -12.18 -3.33 -24.47
C SER A 28 -11.48 -4.55 -23.90
N LEU A 29 -12.08 -5.19 -22.89
CA LEU A 29 -11.58 -6.37 -22.18
C LEU A 29 -12.06 -7.71 -22.77
N LYS A 30 -13.15 -7.71 -23.54
CA LYS A 30 -13.74 -8.93 -24.12
C LYS A 30 -12.72 -9.70 -24.98
N GLY A 31 -12.58 -10.99 -24.70
CA GLY A 31 -11.68 -11.89 -25.44
C GLY A 31 -10.19 -11.68 -25.16
N LYS A 32 -9.84 -10.85 -24.18
CA LYS A 32 -8.45 -10.61 -23.78
C LYS A 32 -8.18 -11.18 -22.39
N ARG A 33 -6.95 -11.64 -22.20
CA ARG A 33 -6.41 -11.91 -20.86
C ARG A 33 -5.92 -10.61 -20.25
N TYR A 34 -6.28 -10.34 -19.00
CA TYR A 34 -5.87 -9.12 -18.29
C TYR A 34 -5.54 -9.37 -16.83
N LEU A 35 -4.65 -8.53 -16.29
CA LEU A 35 -4.48 -8.33 -14.86
C LEU A 35 -4.79 -6.87 -14.58
N ILE A 36 -5.80 -6.60 -13.75
CA ILE A 36 -6.19 -5.24 -13.36
C ILE A 36 -5.85 -5.06 -11.89
N VAL A 37 -5.11 -4.00 -11.58
CA VAL A 37 -4.79 -3.62 -10.21
C VAL A 37 -5.67 -2.44 -9.81
N LEU A 38 -6.49 -2.64 -8.78
CA LEU A 38 -7.31 -1.61 -8.16
C LEU A 38 -6.65 -1.23 -6.84
N ASP A 39 -5.96 -0.11 -6.86
CA ASP A 39 -5.19 0.36 -5.71
C ASP A 39 -6.03 1.24 -4.78
N ASP A 40 -5.84 1.06 -3.47
CA ASP A 40 -6.40 1.88 -2.39
C ASP A 40 -7.92 2.06 -2.43
N MET A 41 -8.69 0.97 -2.39
CA MET A 41 -10.16 1.04 -2.41
C MET A 41 -10.78 1.18 -1.02
N TRP A 42 -11.55 2.24 -0.80
CA TRP A 42 -12.03 2.60 0.54
C TRP A 42 -13.45 2.11 0.88
N LYS A 43 -14.25 1.77 -0.13
CA LYS A 43 -15.69 1.48 0.01
C LYS A 43 -16.12 0.25 -0.76
N THR A 44 -17.05 -0.51 -0.21
CA THR A 44 -17.61 -1.72 -0.85
C THR A 44 -18.46 -1.35 -2.08
N GLU A 45 -19.15 -0.22 -2.06
CA GLU A 45 -19.95 0.25 -3.18
C GLU A 45 -19.08 0.57 -4.40
N ALA A 46 -17.86 1.08 -4.18
CA ALA A 46 -16.91 1.33 -5.26
C ALA A 46 -16.49 0.01 -5.95
N TRP A 47 -16.32 -1.07 -5.18
CA TRP A 47 -16.10 -2.40 -5.74
C TRP A 47 -17.32 -2.90 -6.51
N ASP A 48 -18.53 -2.68 -5.99
CA ASP A 48 -19.77 -3.08 -6.65
C ASP A 48 -19.96 -2.43 -8.01
N THR A 49 -19.60 -1.16 -8.17
CA THR A 49 -19.63 -0.49 -9.47
C THR A 49 -18.57 -1.06 -10.42
N VAL A 50 -17.33 -1.23 -9.95
CA VAL A 50 -16.21 -1.62 -10.82
C VAL A 50 -16.29 -3.09 -11.24
N LYS A 51 -16.79 -3.97 -10.38
CA LYS A 51 -16.86 -5.41 -10.68
C LYS A 51 -17.81 -5.72 -11.85
N LEU A 52 -18.82 -4.89 -12.09
CA LEU A 52 -19.75 -5.03 -13.22
C LEU A 52 -19.04 -4.93 -14.58
N CYS A 53 -17.90 -4.23 -14.62
CA CYS A 53 -17.11 -4.09 -15.85
C CYS A 53 -16.38 -5.37 -16.27
N PHE A 54 -16.32 -6.40 -15.43
CA PHE A 54 -15.48 -7.57 -15.65
C PHE A 54 -16.32 -8.82 -15.97
N LEU A 55 -16.23 -9.26 -17.22
CA LEU A 55 -16.91 -10.47 -17.68
C LEU A 55 -16.25 -11.74 -17.11
N SER A 56 -17.06 -12.67 -16.60
CA SER A 56 -16.64 -13.95 -15.98
C SER A 56 -16.03 -14.96 -16.96
N GLU A 57 -16.12 -14.70 -18.27
CA GLU A 57 -15.77 -15.67 -19.33
C GLU A 57 -14.27 -15.69 -19.69
N ASN A 58 -13.47 -14.74 -19.19
CA ASN A 58 -12.06 -14.64 -19.55
C ASN A 58 -11.17 -15.50 -18.65
N LYS A 59 -11.06 -16.79 -18.98
CA LYS A 59 -10.17 -17.72 -18.28
C LYS A 59 -8.73 -17.19 -18.23
N GLY A 60 -8.17 -17.11 -17.03
CA GLY A 60 -6.81 -16.63 -16.78
C GLY A 60 -6.68 -15.11 -16.62
N SER A 61 -7.79 -14.36 -16.61
CA SER A 61 -7.80 -12.98 -16.16
C SER A 61 -7.88 -12.88 -14.64
N GLY A 62 -7.30 -11.83 -14.07
CA GLY A 62 -7.26 -11.59 -12.62
C GLY A 62 -7.46 -10.13 -12.26
N ILE A 63 -7.98 -9.92 -11.05
CA ILE A 63 -8.11 -8.60 -10.43
C ILE A 63 -7.34 -8.66 -9.11
N LEU A 64 -6.38 -7.77 -8.95
CA LEU A 64 -5.69 -7.55 -7.69
C LEU A 64 -6.23 -6.26 -7.07
N LEU A 65 -6.74 -6.36 -5.85
CA LEU A 65 -7.30 -5.24 -5.12
C LEU A 65 -6.44 -5.03 -3.87
N THR A 66 -5.97 -3.80 -3.67
CA THR A 66 -5.33 -3.39 -2.42
C THR A 66 -6.26 -2.44 -1.66
N THR A 67 -6.30 -2.58 -0.34
CA THR A 67 -7.13 -1.74 0.52
C THR A 67 -6.56 -1.74 1.93
N ARG A 68 -6.79 -0.65 2.66
CA ARG A 68 -6.54 -0.56 4.11
C ARG A 68 -7.77 -0.95 4.93
N ASN A 69 -8.93 -1.09 4.29
CA ASN A 69 -10.19 -1.43 4.94
C ASN A 69 -10.42 -2.94 4.88
N THR A 70 -10.38 -3.60 6.05
CA THR A 70 -10.58 -5.05 6.18
C THR A 70 -11.98 -5.49 5.76
N GLU A 71 -13.00 -4.66 5.94
CA GLU A 71 -14.36 -4.92 5.48
C GLU A 71 -14.41 -4.98 3.96
N VAL A 72 -13.76 -4.03 3.27
CA VAL A 72 -13.67 -4.03 1.80
C VAL A 72 -12.90 -5.26 1.31
N ALA A 73 -11.80 -5.62 1.97
CA ALA A 73 -11.00 -6.79 1.62
C ALA A 73 -11.81 -8.09 1.75
N HIS A 74 -12.58 -8.24 2.84
CA HIS A 74 -13.42 -9.41 3.07
C HIS A 74 -14.59 -9.46 2.08
N TYR A 75 -15.25 -8.32 1.84
CA TYR A 75 -16.37 -8.20 0.93
C TYR A 75 -15.97 -8.55 -0.52
N ALA A 76 -14.85 -8.01 -1.00
CA ALA A 76 -14.36 -8.28 -2.35
C ALA A 76 -13.69 -9.66 -2.49
N GLY A 77 -13.03 -10.13 -1.43
CA GLY A 77 -12.07 -11.24 -1.46
C GLY A 77 -12.47 -12.45 -0.63
N THR A 78 -13.75 -12.84 -0.65
CA THR A 78 -14.38 -13.89 0.21
C THR A 78 -13.62 -15.22 0.39
N LYS A 79 -12.56 -15.52 -0.38
CA LYS A 79 -11.66 -16.68 -0.16
C LYS A 79 -10.16 -16.41 -0.37
N ASN A 80 -9.75 -15.23 -0.85
CA ASN A 80 -8.39 -14.97 -1.34
C ASN A 80 -7.77 -13.67 -0.78
N SER A 81 -8.30 -13.14 0.33
CA SER A 81 -7.69 -11.97 0.97
C SER A 81 -6.32 -12.34 1.55
N LEU A 82 -5.31 -11.51 1.26
CA LEU A 82 -3.94 -11.67 1.74
C LEU A 82 -3.63 -10.52 2.68
N PRO A 83 -3.76 -10.71 4.01
CA PRO A 83 -3.38 -9.67 4.96
C PRO A 83 -1.86 -9.44 4.88
N MET A 84 -1.46 -8.18 4.76
CA MET A 84 -0.05 -7.80 4.81
C MET A 84 0.40 -7.78 6.27
N SER A 85 1.43 -8.55 6.60
CA SER A 85 2.08 -8.52 7.92
C SER A 85 3.09 -7.38 8.01
N PHE A 86 3.36 -6.95 9.24
CA PHE A 86 4.52 -6.11 9.53
C PHE A 86 5.82 -6.88 9.30
N MET A 87 6.90 -6.15 9.02
CA MET A 87 8.24 -6.72 8.97
C MET A 87 8.68 -7.15 10.37
N ASP A 88 9.39 -8.28 10.45
CA ASP A 88 10.08 -8.62 11.68
C ASP A 88 11.31 -7.73 11.91
N GLN A 89 11.99 -7.92 13.04
CA GLN A 89 13.11 -7.08 13.40
C GLN A 89 14.32 -7.21 12.45
N ASP A 90 14.58 -8.41 11.94
CA ASP A 90 15.73 -8.65 11.06
C ASP A 90 15.44 -8.14 9.65
N GLU A 91 14.21 -8.31 9.16
CA GLU A 91 13.71 -7.68 7.94
C GLU A 91 13.76 -6.15 8.05
N SER A 92 13.30 -5.60 9.18
CA SER A 92 13.31 -4.16 9.45
C SER A 92 14.72 -3.61 9.47
N TRP A 93 15.64 -4.31 10.13
CA TRP A 93 17.05 -3.95 10.14
C TRP A 93 17.68 -4.04 8.75
N THR A 94 17.35 -5.08 7.98
CA THR A 94 17.82 -5.26 6.61
C THR A 94 17.37 -4.10 5.72
N LEU A 95 16.11 -3.67 5.86
CA LEU A 95 15.58 -2.51 5.13
C LEU A 95 16.19 -1.18 5.59
N PHE A 96 16.39 -1.03 6.91
CA PHE A 96 16.97 0.17 7.51
C PHE A 96 18.42 0.37 7.10
N LYS A 97 19.20 -0.72 7.10
CA LYS A 97 20.62 -0.73 6.79
C LYS A 97 20.83 -0.59 5.29
N SER A 98 20.66 0.63 4.77
CA SER A 98 21.16 0.98 3.42
C SER A 98 22.69 0.99 3.37
N GLU A 99 23.28 0.82 2.19
CA GLU A 99 24.72 0.54 2.00
C GLU A 99 25.68 1.34 2.90
N ALA A 100 26.68 0.62 3.43
CA ALA A 100 27.85 1.11 4.17
C ALA A 100 27.58 1.99 5.41
N LEU A 101 26.60 1.61 6.26
CA LEU A 101 26.48 2.19 7.60
C LEU A 101 27.75 1.90 8.43
N PRO A 102 28.44 2.92 9.01
CA PRO A 102 29.59 2.70 9.87
C PRO A 102 29.24 1.87 11.12
N TYR A 103 30.19 1.04 11.57
CA TYR A 103 30.00 0.12 12.71
C TYR A 103 29.52 0.82 13.99
N GLU A 104 30.00 2.05 14.25
CA GLU A 104 29.60 2.84 15.42
C GLU A 104 28.10 3.18 15.48
N PHE A 105 27.41 3.20 14.33
CA PHE A 105 25.97 3.45 14.24
C PHE A 105 25.13 2.18 14.22
N GLU A 106 25.72 0.99 14.14
CA GLU A 106 24.95 -0.25 13.98
C GLU A 106 24.04 -0.54 15.18
N THR A 107 24.56 -0.36 16.40
CA THR A 107 23.78 -0.65 17.62
C THR A 107 22.57 0.29 17.73
N ILE A 108 22.78 1.60 17.54
CA ILE A 108 21.68 2.57 17.62
C ILE A 108 20.73 2.47 16.42
N GLY A 109 21.25 2.16 15.22
CA GLY A 109 20.43 1.90 14.04
C GLY A 109 19.49 0.72 14.21
N TYR A 110 19.98 -0.38 14.80
CA TYR A 110 19.16 -1.55 15.10
C TYR A 110 18.01 -1.21 16.07
N GLN A 111 18.29 -0.42 17.10
CA GLN A 111 17.27 0.07 18.04
C GLN A 111 16.26 1.02 17.39
N ILE A 112 16.69 1.84 16.43
CA ILE A 112 15.79 2.73 15.70
C ILE A 112 14.89 1.93 14.74
N ALA A 113 15.43 0.92 14.07
CA ALA A 113 14.64 0.02 13.23
C ALA A 113 13.54 -0.69 14.02
N ASP A 114 13.85 -1.17 15.24
CA ASP A 114 12.87 -1.77 16.16
C ASP A 114 11.75 -0.80 16.52
N LYS A 115 12.10 0.46 16.81
CA LYS A 115 11.14 1.53 17.09
C LYS A 115 10.27 1.92 15.89
N CYS A 116 10.58 1.47 14.68
CA CYS A 116 9.71 1.66 13.52
C CYS A 116 8.57 0.62 13.46
N HIS A 117 8.56 -0.36 14.37
CA HIS A 117 7.48 -1.34 14.54
C HIS A 117 7.14 -2.09 13.25
N GLY A 118 8.15 -2.44 12.44
CA GLY A 118 7.98 -3.24 11.23
C GLY A 118 7.25 -2.55 10.08
N LEU A 119 7.02 -1.23 10.15
CA LEU A 119 6.40 -0.45 9.07
C LEU A 119 7.44 -0.06 8.02
N PRO A 120 7.39 -0.61 6.78
CA PRO A 120 8.43 -0.37 5.77
C PRO A 120 8.61 1.12 5.44
N LEU A 121 7.50 1.88 5.36
CA LEU A 121 7.55 3.31 5.04
C LEU A 121 8.23 4.11 6.15
N THR A 122 7.90 3.83 7.42
CA THR A 122 8.53 4.48 8.58
C THR A 122 10.03 4.22 8.59
N ILE A 123 10.44 2.96 8.38
CA ILE A 123 11.85 2.55 8.33
C ILE A 123 12.62 3.36 7.28
N VAL A 124 12.11 3.43 6.05
CA VAL A 124 12.78 4.14 4.94
C VAL A 124 12.87 5.64 5.19
N VAL A 125 11.81 6.25 5.73
CA VAL A 125 11.80 7.68 6.06
C VAL A 125 12.84 7.99 7.13
N VAL A 126 12.86 7.22 8.23
CA VAL A 126 13.79 7.43 9.34
C VAL A 126 15.23 7.18 8.91
N ALA A 127 15.50 6.09 8.20
CA ALA A 127 16.82 5.80 7.64
C ALA A 127 17.27 6.94 6.71
N GLY A 128 16.37 7.45 5.86
CA GLY A 128 16.61 8.58 4.97
C GLY A 128 16.99 9.87 5.71
N LEU A 129 16.29 10.20 6.81
CA LEU A 129 16.62 11.35 7.67
C LEU A 129 18.01 11.23 8.28
N LEU A 130 18.36 10.02 8.75
CA LEU A 130 19.63 9.73 9.42
C LEU A 130 20.84 9.74 8.49
N LYS A 131 20.68 9.59 7.17
CA LYS A 131 21.79 9.66 6.19
C LYS A 131 22.62 10.94 6.29
N SER A 132 21.99 12.04 6.71
CA SER A 132 22.64 13.35 6.85
C SER A 132 23.30 13.57 8.22
N LYS A 133 23.04 12.69 9.18
CA LYS A 133 23.49 12.82 10.58
C LYS A 133 24.85 12.15 10.78
N ARG A 134 25.71 12.81 11.56
CA ARG A 134 27.13 12.41 11.71
C ARG A 134 27.53 12.05 13.13
N THR A 135 26.69 12.31 14.14
CA THR A 135 27.00 12.02 15.54
C THR A 135 25.98 11.07 16.16
N ILE A 136 26.38 10.36 17.22
CA ILE A 136 25.49 9.45 17.93
C ILE A 136 24.34 10.24 18.60
N GLU A 137 24.59 11.45 19.09
CA GLU A 137 23.59 12.30 19.72
C GLU A 137 22.47 12.71 18.76
N ASP A 138 22.80 12.99 17.49
CA ASP A 138 21.80 13.23 16.44
C ASP A 138 20.89 12.01 16.25
N TRP A 139 21.48 10.81 16.24
CA TRP A 139 20.75 9.55 16.09
C TRP A 139 19.88 9.27 17.31
N GLU A 140 20.38 9.55 18.52
CA GLU A 140 19.60 9.43 19.77
C GLU A 140 18.40 10.39 19.80
N SER A 141 18.54 11.59 19.26
CA SER A 141 17.44 12.54 19.13
C SER A 141 16.34 11.98 18.23
N VAL A 142 16.71 11.52 17.03
CA VAL A 142 15.75 10.90 16.10
C VAL A 142 15.10 9.66 16.72
N ALA A 143 15.87 8.85 17.45
CA ALA A 143 15.36 7.66 18.14
C ALA A 143 14.32 8.00 19.23
N LYS A 144 14.34 9.21 19.81
CA LYS A 144 13.31 9.69 20.74
C LYS A 144 12.07 10.16 19.99
N ASP A 145 12.27 10.88 18.88
CA ASP A 145 11.18 11.40 18.05
C ASP A 145 10.35 10.28 17.43
N VAL A 146 10.99 9.25 16.85
CA VAL A 146 10.30 8.09 16.26
C VAL A 146 9.37 7.41 17.26
N LYS A 147 9.83 7.23 18.50
CA LYS A 147 9.00 6.68 19.58
C LYS A 147 7.72 7.49 19.75
N SER A 148 7.81 8.82 19.75
CA SER A 148 6.64 9.68 19.93
C SER A 148 5.66 9.61 18.76
N PHE A 149 6.12 9.43 17.53
CA PHE A 149 5.25 9.37 16.35
C PHE A 149 4.47 8.06 16.27
N VAL A 150 5.12 6.92 16.57
CA VAL A 150 4.44 5.62 16.48
C VAL A 150 3.45 5.40 17.64
N THR A 151 3.72 5.94 18.83
CA THR A 151 2.78 5.86 19.97
C THR A 151 1.56 6.78 19.85
N ASN A 152 1.50 7.65 18.84
CA ASN A 152 0.44 8.63 18.67
C ASN A 152 -0.64 8.17 17.66
N ASP A 153 -0.75 6.87 17.41
CA ASP A 153 -1.71 6.33 16.43
C ASP A 153 -3.14 6.81 16.75
N PRO A 154 -3.77 7.63 15.88
CA PRO A 154 -5.08 8.20 16.15
C PRO A 154 -6.22 7.18 16.23
N TYR A 155 -5.98 5.90 15.91
CA TYR A 155 -6.98 4.84 15.95
C TYR A 155 -7.16 4.19 17.33
N GLU A 156 -6.34 4.50 18.34
CA GLU A 156 -6.56 4.01 19.73
C GLU A 156 -7.48 4.91 20.57
N ARG A 157 -8.14 5.93 20.00
CA ARG A 157 -8.96 6.89 20.77
C ARG A 157 -10.47 6.60 20.85
N ASP A 158 -10.98 5.59 20.15
CA ASP A 158 -12.43 5.35 20.06
C ASP A 158 -12.90 4.07 20.77
N ASP A 159 -12.25 3.67 21.87
CA ASP A 159 -12.76 2.64 22.79
C ASP A 159 -12.75 3.17 24.24
N ASN A 160 -13.65 4.11 24.56
CA ASN A 160 -14.18 4.30 25.92
C ASN A 160 -15.56 4.98 25.92
#